data_AF-B5W4H2-F1
#
_entry.id   AF-B5W4H2-F1
#
_cell.length_a   1.000
_cell.length_b   1.000
_cell.length_c   1.000
_cell.angle_alpha   90.00
_cell.angle_beta   90.00
_cell.angle_gamma   90.00
#
_symmetry.space_group_name_H-M   'P 1'
#
loop_
_entity.id
_entity.type
_entity.pdbx_description
1 polymer ?
#
loop_
_entity_poly.entity_id
_entity_poly.type
_entity_poly.pdbx_seq_one_letter_code
_entity_poly.pdbx_strand_id
1 'polypeptide(L)'
;MSSKIESQPNSQSNYPAPTRIIQSRSQYQSCHINVPDLERPVPAISVGQEYYSFFRAVPNADKTFEIIAKLSNMGENTVITRVPTAYVIWVLEPQASLCQR
;
A
#
# COMPACT_ATOMS: atom_id res chain seq x y z
N MET A 1 -20.45 0.29 -42.73
CA MET A 1 -19.65 -0.42 -41.71
C MET A 1 -19.33 0.60 -40.63
N SER A 2 -20.16 0.69 -39.58
CA SER A 2 -20.09 1.77 -38.60
C SER A 2 -19.59 1.22 -37.26
N SER A 3 -18.50 1.81 -36.80
CA SER A 3 -17.75 1.49 -35.59
C SER A 3 -18.63 1.50 -34.34
N LYS A 4 -18.55 0.43 -33.56
CA LYS A 4 -19.12 0.37 -32.22
C LYS A 4 -18.03 0.83 -31.25
N ILE A 5 -18.18 2.05 -30.76
CA ILE A 5 -17.40 2.58 -29.64
C ILE A 5 -18.00 1.93 -28.39
N GLU A 6 -17.40 0.86 -27.90
CA GLU A 6 -17.82 0.24 -26.65
C GLU A 6 -17.03 0.88 -25.52
N SER A 7 -17.67 1.86 -24.89
CA SER A 7 -17.27 2.46 -23.63
C SER A 7 -17.04 1.35 -22.61
N GLN A 8 -15.79 1.16 -22.17
CA GLN A 8 -15.47 0.18 -21.15
C GLN A 8 -16.20 0.53 -19.84
N PRO A 9 -16.97 -0.40 -19.25
CA PRO A 9 -17.59 -0.20 -17.96
C PRO A 9 -16.53 -0.26 -16.85
N ASN A 10 -16.69 0.68 -15.92
CA ASN A 10 -15.98 0.82 -14.65
C ASN A 10 -15.86 -0.55 -13.95
N SER A 11 -14.71 -1.22 -14.07
CA SER A 11 -14.50 -2.55 -13.52
C SER A 11 -14.13 -2.42 -12.05
N GLN A 12 -15.14 -2.42 -11.17
CA GLN A 12 -14.94 -2.78 -9.78
C GLN A 12 -14.53 -4.24 -9.75
N SER A 13 -13.22 -4.48 -9.78
CA SER A 13 -12.64 -5.82 -9.67
C SER A 13 -12.98 -6.38 -8.29
N ASN A 14 -13.84 -7.41 -8.24
CA ASN A 14 -14.15 -8.17 -7.02
C ASN A 14 -12.96 -9.06 -6.56
N TYR A 15 -11.73 -8.65 -6.88
CA TYR A 15 -10.51 -9.36 -6.57
C TYR A 15 -9.85 -8.72 -5.34
N PRO A 16 -9.33 -9.54 -4.42
CA PRO A 16 -8.58 -9.05 -3.28
C PRO A 16 -7.44 -8.15 -3.74
N ALA A 17 -7.30 -6.99 -3.10
CA ALA A 17 -6.28 -6.02 -3.45
C ALA A 17 -4.86 -6.61 -3.32
N PRO A 18 -3.95 -6.33 -4.26
CA PRO A 18 -2.61 -6.90 -4.26
C PRO A 18 -1.82 -6.57 -2.99
N THR A 19 -1.06 -7.56 -2.53
CA THR A 19 -0.06 -7.39 -1.47
C THR A 19 1.33 -7.71 -2.01
N ARG A 20 2.29 -6.80 -1.78
CA ARG A 20 3.71 -6.97 -2.16
C ARG A 20 4.58 -7.25 -0.94
N ILE A 21 5.46 -8.23 -1.03
CA ILE A 21 6.44 -8.52 0.04
C ILE A 21 7.82 -8.06 -0.42
N ILE A 22 8.38 -7.07 0.29
CA ILE A 22 9.69 -6.51 0.02
C ILE A 22 10.70 -7.03 1.05
N GLN A 23 11.68 -7.79 0.56
CA GLN A 23 12.69 -8.43 1.39
C GLN A 23 14.00 -7.64 1.48
N SER A 24 14.25 -6.71 0.56
CA SER A 24 15.48 -5.90 0.54
C SER A 24 15.19 -4.44 0.82
N ARG A 25 16.02 -3.81 1.67
CA ARG A 25 15.98 -2.37 1.94
C ARG A 25 16.21 -1.53 0.68
N SER A 26 16.94 -2.04 -0.32
CA SER A 26 17.21 -1.30 -1.56
C SER A 26 15.97 -1.11 -2.45
N GLN A 27 14.88 -1.85 -2.21
CA GLN A 27 13.65 -1.78 -3.01
C GLN A 27 12.69 -0.67 -2.55
N TYR A 28 12.99 0.02 -1.46
CA TYR A 28 12.17 1.11 -0.95
C TYR A 28 13.00 2.21 -0.30
N GLN A 29 12.46 3.42 -0.28
CA GLN A 29 13.05 4.55 0.46
C GLN A 29 12.10 4.95 1.58
N SER A 30 12.66 5.23 2.76
CA SER A 30 11.86 5.77 3.88
C SER A 30 11.63 7.27 3.65
N CYS A 31 10.39 7.72 3.81
CA CYS A 31 10.00 9.11 3.62
C CYS A 31 8.91 9.52 4.61
N HIS A 32 8.51 10.79 4.54
CA HIS A 32 7.28 11.28 5.17
C HIS A 32 6.37 11.78 4.07
N ILE A 33 5.07 11.52 4.21
CA ILE A 33 4.05 11.91 3.24
C ILE A 33 2.94 12.69 3.92
N ASN A 34 2.35 13.62 3.19
CA ASN A 34 1.08 14.24 3.53
C ASN A 34 -0.04 13.39 2.95
N VAL A 35 -0.94 12.93 3.81
CA VAL A 35 -2.17 12.25 3.43
C VAL A 35 -3.31 13.25 3.64
N PRO A 36 -4.20 13.48 2.67
CA PRO A 36 -5.27 14.50 2.79
C PRO A 36 -6.15 14.34 4.03
N ASP A 37 -6.33 13.11 4.51
CA ASP A 37 -7.17 12.79 5.66
C ASP A 37 -6.48 13.04 7.01
N LEU A 38 -5.18 13.37 7.01
CA LEU A 38 -4.37 13.54 8.22
C LEU A 38 -3.77 14.94 8.28
N GLU A 39 -3.91 15.59 9.44
CA GLU A 39 -3.39 16.95 9.66
C GLU A 39 -1.86 17.02 9.68
N ARG A 40 -1.18 15.89 9.91
CA ARG A 40 0.28 15.83 10.07
C ARG A 40 0.89 14.83 9.11
N PRO A 41 2.11 15.08 8.61
CA PRO A 41 2.84 14.12 7.82
C PRO A 41 3.03 12.82 8.58
N VAL A 42 2.89 11.69 7.89
CA VAL A 42 3.05 10.35 8.46
C VAL A 42 4.31 9.67 7.94
N PRO A 43 4.94 8.78 8.74
CA PRO A 43 6.03 7.96 8.26
C PRO A 43 5.54 7.00 7.17
N ALA A 44 6.30 6.92 6.10
CA ALA A 44 5.95 6.15 4.92
C ALA A 44 7.19 5.55 4.24
N ILE A 45 6.92 4.70 3.26
CA ILE A 45 7.92 4.24 2.30
C ILE A 45 7.46 4.57 0.87
N SER A 46 8.42 4.91 0.02
CA SER A 46 8.20 4.97 -1.42
C SER A 46 8.71 3.70 -2.07
N VAL A 47 7.86 3.05 -2.87
CA VAL A 47 8.19 1.87 -3.67
C VAL A 47 7.89 2.20 -5.12
N GLY A 48 8.93 2.47 -5.91
CA GLY A 48 8.75 3.02 -7.26
C GLY A 48 8.16 4.43 -7.21
N GLN A 49 6.95 4.60 -7.74
CA GLN A 49 6.21 5.88 -7.75
C GLN A 49 5.02 5.89 -6.77
N GLU A 50 4.88 4.83 -5.97
CA GLU A 50 3.78 4.66 -5.02
C GLU A 50 4.25 4.96 -3.60
N TYR A 51 3.39 5.58 -2.80
CA TYR A 51 3.64 5.88 -1.40
C TYR A 51 2.79 4.99 -0.51
N TYR A 52 3.42 4.39 0.50
CA TYR A 52 2.73 3.55 1.47
C TYR A 52 2.96 4.06 2.89
N SER A 53 1.89 4.37 3.61
CA SER A 53 1.93 4.82 5.00
C SER A 53 2.18 3.65 5.94
N PHE A 54 2.82 3.93 7.08
CA PHE A 54 2.99 2.94 8.13
C PHE A 54 1.63 2.58 8.74
N PHE A 55 1.23 1.31 8.63
CA PHE A 55 0.02 0.81 9.27
C PHE A 55 0.32 0.16 10.62
N ARG A 56 1.18 -0.88 10.62
CA ARG A 56 1.50 -1.62 11.84
C ARG A 56 2.75 -2.49 11.71
N ALA A 57 3.47 -2.66 12.82
CA ALA A 57 4.48 -3.71 12.97
C ALA A 57 3.92 -4.91 13.75
N VAL A 58 4.16 -6.12 13.24
CA VAL A 58 3.61 -7.38 13.76
C VAL A 58 4.76 -8.39 13.88
N PRO A 59 5.02 -8.98 15.06
CA PRO A 59 6.16 -9.88 15.25
C PRO A 59 5.97 -11.26 14.61
N ASN A 60 4.71 -11.71 14.47
CA ASN A 60 4.37 -13.04 13.97
C ASN A 60 3.88 -12.97 12.50
N ALA A 61 4.42 -13.85 11.65
CA ALA A 61 4.01 -13.98 10.25
C ALA A 61 2.53 -14.36 10.08
N ASP A 62 2.01 -15.31 10.86
CA ASP A 62 0.61 -15.78 10.77
C ASP A 62 -0.36 -14.62 11.02
N LYS A 63 -0.12 -13.86 12.09
CA LYS A 63 -0.90 -12.65 12.39
C LYS A 63 -0.78 -11.59 11.31
N THR A 64 0.39 -11.47 10.69
CA THR A 64 0.60 -10.55 9.56
C THR A 64 -0.31 -10.96 8.40
N PHE A 65 -0.33 -12.25 8.03
CA PHE A 65 -1.18 -12.75 6.94
C PHE A 65 -2.67 -12.58 7.24
N GLU A 66 -3.12 -12.81 8.48
CA GLU A 66 -4.52 -12.56 8.87
C GLU A 66 -4.93 -11.09 8.69
N ILE A 67 -4.06 -10.15 9.05
CA ILE A 67 -4.32 -8.71 8.89
C ILE A 67 -4.36 -8.33 7.42
N ILE A 68 -3.40 -8.84 6.64
CA ILE A 68 -3.30 -8.59 5.21
C ILE A 68 -4.51 -9.13 4.46
N ALA A 69 -4.98 -10.33 4.79
CA ALA A 69 -6.18 -10.90 4.19
C ALA A 69 -7.41 -9.99 4.41
N LYS A 70 -7.55 -9.39 5.60
CA LYS A 70 -8.63 -8.43 5.88
C LYS A 70 -8.48 -7.14 5.08
N LEU A 71 -7.29 -6.55 5.05
CA LEU A 71 -6.99 -5.33 4.27
C LEU A 71 -7.26 -5.57 2.78
N SER A 72 -6.77 -6.68 2.25
CA SER A 72 -6.93 -7.08 0.86
C SER A 72 -8.41 -7.27 0.47
N ASN A 73 -9.20 -7.87 1.36
CA ASN A 73 -10.66 -8.01 1.16
C ASN A 73 -11.41 -6.67 1.22
N MET A 74 -10.86 -5.66 1.90
CA MET A 74 -11.41 -4.30 1.91
C MET A 74 -11.00 -3.49 0.68
N GLY A 75 -10.14 -4.05 -0.20
CA GLY A 75 -9.63 -3.36 -1.38
C GLY A 75 -8.36 -2.54 -1.12
N GLU A 76 -7.70 -2.72 0.02
CA GLU A 76 -6.49 -1.98 0.38
C GLU A 76 -5.24 -2.63 -0.23
N ASN A 77 -4.51 -1.87 -1.05
CA ASN A 77 -3.22 -2.29 -1.57
C ASN A 77 -2.17 -2.19 -0.47
N THR A 78 -1.41 -3.27 -0.24
CA THR A 78 -0.47 -3.31 0.88
C THR A 78 0.94 -3.74 0.47
N VAL A 79 1.92 -3.29 1.26
CA VAL A 79 3.31 -3.72 1.17
C VAL A 79 3.73 -4.26 2.54
N ILE A 80 4.52 -5.33 2.55
CA ILE A 80 5.12 -5.88 3.76
C ILE A 80 6.63 -5.75 3.63
N THR A 81 7.28 -5.12 4.61
CA THR A 81 8.74 -5.14 4.74
C THR A 81 9.15 -5.96 5.94
N ARG A 82 10.26 -6.71 5.84
CA ARG A 82 10.81 -7.43 6.99
C ARG A 82 11.86 -6.58 7.71
N VAL A 83 11.72 -6.44 9.02
CA VAL A 83 12.76 -5.95 9.93
C VAL A 83 13.22 -7.09 10.84
N PRO A 84 14.39 -7.01 11.50
CA PRO A 84 14.92 -8.13 12.28
C PRO A 84 13.96 -8.71 13.34
N THR A 85 13.08 -7.87 13.89
CA THR A 85 12.19 -8.23 15.00
C THR A 85 10.72 -8.38 14.60
N ALA A 86 10.32 -8.01 13.38
CA ALA A 86 8.92 -7.93 12.98
C ALA A 86 8.69 -7.85 11.47
N TYR A 87 7.44 -8.04 11.07
CA TYR A 87 6.90 -7.71 9.75
C TYR A 87 6.17 -6.37 9.86
N VAL A 88 6.52 -5.43 9.00
CA VAL A 88 5.86 -4.12 8.95
C VAL A 88 4.92 -4.10 7.76
N ILE A 89 3.66 -3.80 8.03
CA ILE A 89 2.58 -3.63 7.07
C ILE A 89 2.50 -2.14 6.73
N TRP A 90 2.45 -1.86 5.44
CA TRP A 90 2.28 -0.54 4.86
C TRP A 90 1.05 -0.54 3.94
N VAL A 91 0.27 0.53 3.94
CA VAL A 91 -0.97 0.66 3.15
C VAL A 91 -0.77 1.75 2.10
N LEU A 92 -1.23 1.50 0.87
CA LEU A 92 -1.11 2.44 -0.24
C LEU A 92 -1.92 3.70 0.04
N GLU A 93 -1.28 4.85 -0.15
CA GLU A 93 -1.95 6.14 -0.06
C GLU A 93 -1.99 6.79 -1.44
N PRO A 94 -3.05 6.58 -2.24
CA PRO A 94 -3.09 7.02 -3.63
C PRO A 94 -3.10 8.55 -3.79
N GLN A 95 -3.57 9.26 -2.75
CA GLN A 95 -3.62 10.73 -2.72
C GLN A 95 -2.46 11.34 -1.93
N ALA A 96 -1.50 10.52 -1.51
CA ALA A 96 -0.37 11.04 -0.75
C ALA A 96 0.60 11.83 -1.62
N SER A 97 1.19 12.85 -1.00
CA SER A 97 2.29 13.62 -1.57
C SER A 97 3.49 13.57 -0.65
N LEU A 98 4.69 13.57 -1.22
CA LEU A 98 5.92 13.64 -0.43
C LEU A 98 5.92 14.93 0.40
N CYS A 99 6.19 14.82 1.70
CA CYS A 99 6.37 15.99 2.55
C CYS A 99 7.61 16.74 2.04
N GLN A 100 7.38 17.89 1.41
CA GLN A 100 8.47 18.79 1.06
C GLN A 100 9.01 19.40 2.35
N ARG A 101 10.33 19.35 2.53
CA ARG A 101 11.03 20.02 3.62
C ARG A 101 10.98 21.53 3.45
#